data_AF-A0A0A8JF20-F1
#
_entry.id   AF-A0A0A8JF20-F1
#
_cell.length_a   1.000
_cell.length_b   1.000
_cell.length_c   1.000
_cell.angle_alpha   90.00
_cell.angle_beta   90.00
_cell.angle_gamma   90.00
#
_symmetry.space_group_name_H-M   'P 1'
#
loop_
_entity.id
_entity.type
_entity.pdbx_description
1 polymer ?
#
loop_
_entity_poly.entity_id
_entity_poly.type
_entity_poly.pdbx_seq_one_letter_code
_entity_poly.pdbx_strand_id
1 'polypeptide(L)' 'MKKKTIVWFRNDLRLHDHPALWEASRSGAVIPVYIAPPDEQGKA' A
#
# COMPACT_ATOMS: atom_id res chain seq x y z
N MET A 1 4.35 -22.30 -4.50
CA MET A 1 4.91 -21.04 -3.95
C MET A 1 3.77 -20.15 -3.46
N LYS A 2 3.88 -19.48 -2.32
CA LYS A 2 2.84 -18.53 -1.86
C LYS A 2 2.85 -17.25 -2.72
N LYS A 3 1.67 -16.76 -3.13
CA LYS A 3 1.52 -15.52 -3.91
C LYS A 3 1.99 -14.32 -3.08
N LYS A 4 2.65 -13.35 -3.72
CA LYS A 4 3.05 -12.07 -3.11
C LYS A 4 2.22 -10.96 -3.75
N THR A 5 1.60 -10.11 -2.93
CA THR A 5 0.74 -9.02 -3.39
C THR A 5 1.26 -7.70 -2.86
N ILE A 6 1.45 -6.71 -3.75
CA ILE A 6 1.77 -5.34 -3.35
C ILE A 6 0.46 -4.61 -3.02
N VAL A 7 0.40 -3.97 -1.86
CA VAL A 7 -0.73 -3.12 -1.46
C VAL A 7 -0.24 -1.68 -1.41
N TRP A 8 -0.75 -0.84 -2.32
CA TRP A 8 -0.40 0.57 -2.38
C TRP A 8 -1.28 1.39 -1.44
N PHE A 9 -0.69 1.85 -0.35
CA PHE A 9 -1.28 2.80 0.57
C PHE A 9 -1.19 4.20 -0.02
N ARG A 10 -2.33 4.91 -0.02
CA ARG A 10 -2.45 6.28 -0.54
C ARG A 10 -2.85 7.21 0.60
N ASN A 11 -4.00 7.88 0.48
CA ASN A 11 -4.53 8.80 1.49
C ASN A 11 -5.15 8.06 2.70
N ASP A 12 -5.02 6.74 2.74
CA ASP A 12 -5.64 5.88 3.72
C ASP A 12 -4.57 4.98 4.36
N LEU A 13 -3.98 5.47 5.45
CA LEU A 13 -2.95 4.79 6.23
C LEU A 13 -3.57 3.96 7.36
N ARG A 14 -4.66 3.23 7.09
CA ARG A 14 -5.33 2.36 8.06
C ARG A 14 -5.13 0.88 7.77
N LEU A 15 -5.14 0.09 8.85
CA LEU A 15 -5.12 -1.38 8.79
C LEU A 15 -6.51 -1.99 8.89
N HIS A 16 -7.40 -1.39 9.68
CA HIS A 16 -8.77 -1.86 9.86
C HIS A 16 -9.64 -1.40 8.69
N ASP A 17 -10.64 -2.19 8.31
CA ASP A 17 -11.59 -1.83 7.25
C ASP A 17 -10.90 -1.42 5.93
N HIS A 18 -9.83 -2.14 5.56
CA HIS A 18 -9.07 -1.90 4.33
C HIS A 18 -9.25 -3.08 3.37
N PRO A 19 -10.22 -3.04 2.44
CA PRO A 19 -10.57 -4.18 1.59
C PRO A 19 -9.40 -4.74 0.78
N ALA A 20 -8.56 -3.88 0.21
CA ALA A 20 -7.39 -4.30 -0.55
C ALA A 20 -6.37 -5.06 0.31
N LEU A 21 -6.11 -4.58 1.53
CA LEU A 21 -5.23 -5.24 2.50
C LEU A 21 -5.83 -6.59 2.96
N TRP A 22 -7.13 -6.62 3.23
CA TRP A 22 -7.85 -7.83 3.62
C TRP A 22 -7.73 -8.92 2.56
N GLU A 23 -8.08 -8.62 1.31
CA GLU A 23 -8.01 -9.59 0.20
C GLU A 23 -6.56 -10.04 -0.11
N ALA A 24 -5.60 -9.11 -0.02
CA ALA A 24 -4.19 -9.44 -0.19
C ALA A 24 -3.70 -10.42 0.88
N SER A 25 -4.09 -10.20 2.15
CA SER A 25 -3.70 -11.05 3.28
C SER A 25 -4.23 -12.48 3.17
N ARG A 26 -5.40 -12.66 2.56
CA ARG A 26 -6.00 -13.98 2.28
C ARG A 26 -5.26 -14.74 1.18
N SER A 27 -4.61 -14.01 0.27
CA SER A 27 -3.94 -14.58 -0.91
C SER A 27 -2.48 -15.01 -0.65
N GLY A 28 -1.84 -14.49 0.41
CA GLY A 28 -0.46 -14.82 0.74
C GLY A 28 0.30 -13.67 1.41
N ALA A 29 1.58 -13.53 1.07
CA ALA A 29 2.42 -12.49 1.67
C ALA A 29 2.08 -11.11 1.08
N VAL A 30 1.97 -10.11 1.95
CA VAL A 30 1.66 -8.73 1.58
C VAL A 30 2.92 -7.88 1.63
N ILE A 31 3.10 -7.04 0.61
CA ILE A 31 4.16 -6.04 0.52
C ILE A 31 3.47 -4.66 0.53
N PRO A 32 3.37 -3.99 1.68
CA PRO A 32 2.81 -2.65 1.74
C PRO A 32 3.79 -1.64 1.12
N VAL A 33 3.28 -0.76 0.25
CA VAL A 33 4.05 0.30 -0.41
C VAL A 33 3.30 1.62 -0.28
N TYR A 34 4.02 2.69 0.05
CA TYR A 34 3.53 4.06 -0.10
C TYR A 34 4.43 4.77 -1.10
N ILE A 35 3.82 5.36 -2.14
CA ILE A 35 4.53 6.17 -3.14
C ILE A 35 4.36 7.62 -2.70
N ALA A 36 5.43 8.21 -2.17
CA ALA A 36 5.43 9.62 -1.80
C ALA A 36 5.17 10.48 -3.05
N PRO A 37 4.37 11.56 -2.92
CA PRO A 37 4.28 12.53 -4.00
C PRO A 37 5.68 13.11 -4.31
N PRO A 38 5.92 13.60 -5.53
CA PRO A 38 7.16 14.29 -5.83
C PRO A 38 7.36 15.44 -4.84
N ASP A 39 8.58 15.61 -4.34
CA ASP A 39 8.93 16.74 -3.48
C ASP A 39 8.67 18.05 -4.24
N GLU A 40 7.73 18.88 -3.76
CA GLU A 40 7.54 20.26 -4.26
C GLU A 40 8.67 21.21 -3.82
N GLN A 41 9.83 20.70 -3.39
CA GLN A 41 11.03 21.51 -3.14
C GLN A 41 11.63 21.97 -4.48
N GLY A 42 10.95 22.93 -5.11
CA GLY A 42 11.33 23.50 -6.39
C GLY A 42 10.50 24.70 -6.83
N LYS A 43 9.88 25.43 -5.89
CA LYS A 43 9.38 26.79 -6.14
C LYS A 43 10.26 27.77 -5.38
N ALA A 44 11.41 28.07 -5.98
CA ALA A 44 12.13 29.31 -5.75
C ALA A 44 11.61 30.37 -6.74
#